data_AF-A0A7C2QHZ4-F1
#
_entry.id   AF-A0A7C2QHZ4-F1
#
_cell.length_a   1.000
_cell.length_b   1.000
_cell.length_c   1.000
_cell.angle_alpha   90.00
_cell.angle_beta   90.00
_cell.angle_gamma   90.00
#
_symmetry.space_group_name_H-M   'P 1'
#
loop_
_entity.id
_entity.type
_entity.pdbx_description
1 polymer ?
#
loop_
_entity_poly.entity_id
_entity_poly.type
_entity_poly.pdbx_seq_one_letter_code
_entity_poly.pdbx_strand_id
1 'polypeptide(L)'
;MLTALADLNTRDHEIILLRHALDTLRWDQETGLPPRGIAERSEQIALLEGLIHDKITDPRQGELFAAIGMSEKTRLGPPGLSDETRAFLREAYRRYTKSIK
;
A
#
# COMPACT_ATOMS: atom_id res chain seq x y z
N MET A 1 -0.19 17.91 10.45
CA MET A 1 0.71 17.61 9.32
C MET A 1 1.75 16.55 9.67
N LEU A 2 2.71 16.81 10.58
CA LEU A 2 3.76 15.84 10.93
C LEU A 2 3.22 14.50 11.45
N THR A 3 2.18 14.52 12.28
CA THR A 3 1.50 13.31 12.79
C THR A 3 0.81 12.51 11.69
N ALA A 4 0.18 13.18 10.73
CA ALA A 4 -0.49 12.52 9.60
C ALA A 4 0.51 11.84 8.65
N LEU A 5 1.66 12.47 8.41
CA LEU A 5 2.73 11.86 7.61
C LEU A 5 3.33 10.63 8.33
N ALA A 6 3.53 10.70 9.65
CA ALA A 6 4.00 9.56 10.43
C ALA A 6 3.01 8.38 10.39
N ASP A 7 1.72 8.64 10.61
CA ASP A 7 0.65 7.63 10.51
C ASP A 7 0.61 7.00 9.11
N LEU A 8 0.67 7.83 8.05
CA LEU A 8 0.73 7.36 6.67
C LEU A 8 1.95 6.45 6.40
N ASN A 9 3.13 6.81 6.91
CA ASN A 9 4.34 5.99 6.79
C ASN A 9 4.19 4.64 7.49
N THR A 10 3.62 4.61 8.70
CA THR A 10 3.37 3.35 9.42
C THR A 10 2.42 2.46 8.62
N ARG A 11 1.35 3.02 8.08
CA ARG A 11 0.37 2.28 7.26
C ARG A 11 0.97 1.78 5.96
N ASP A 12 1.78 2.59 5.27
CA ASP A 12 2.46 2.15 4.05
C ASP A 12 3.46 1.03 4.34
N HIS A 13 4.20 1.11 5.45
CA HIS A 13 5.11 0.06 5.86
C HIS A 13 4.38 -1.28 6.06
N GLU A 14 3.20 -1.30 6.69
CA GLU A 14 2.38 -2.52 6.78
C GLU A 14 1.95 -3.06 5.41
N ILE A 15 1.52 -2.18 4.50
CA ILE A 15 1.15 -2.57 3.12
C ILE A 15 2.34 -3.21 2.41
N ILE A 16 3.54 -2.65 2.57
CA ILE A 16 4.77 -3.17 1.97
C ILE A 16 5.13 -4.53 2.57
N LEU A 17 5.04 -4.71 3.88
CA LEU A 17 5.29 -6.01 4.52
C LEU A 17 4.33 -7.10 4.02
N LEU A 18 3.04 -6.79 3.89
CA LEU A 18 2.06 -7.73 3.33
C LEU A 18 2.39 -8.08 1.88
N ARG A 19 2.81 -7.10 1.07
CA ARG A 19 3.25 -7.34 -0.31
C ARG A 19 4.47 -8.25 -0.38
N HIS A 20 5.48 -8.03 0.48
CA HIS A 20 6.65 -8.90 0.52
C HIS A 20 6.29 -10.33 0.93
N ALA A 21 5.36 -10.52 1.87
CA ALA A 21 4.85 -11.84 2.21
C ALA A 21 4.13 -12.49 1.03
N LEU A 22 3.26 -11.74 0.34
CA LEU A 22 2.58 -12.19 -0.87
C LEU A 22 3.56 -12.59 -1.98
N ASP A 23 4.60 -11.79 -2.22
CA ASP A 23 5.61 -12.06 -3.24
C ASP A 23 6.42 -13.32 -2.91
N THR A 24 6.72 -13.55 -1.62
CA THR A 24 7.37 -14.79 -1.16
C THR A 24 6.48 -16.01 -1.41
N LEU A 25 5.19 -15.92 -1.11
CA LEU A 25 4.23 -16.99 -1.36
C LEU A 25 4.02 -17.26 -2.86
N ARG A 26 4.02 -16.22 -3.69
CA ARG A 26 3.96 -16.37 -5.14
C ARG A 26 5.22 -17.05 -5.68
N TRP A 27 6.40 -16.61 -5.25
CA TRP A 27 7.65 -17.26 -5.62
C TRP A 27 7.65 -18.75 -5.23
N ASP A 28 7.30 -19.08 -3.99
CA ASP A 28 7.27 -20.46 -3.51
C ASP A 28 6.27 -21.33 -4.29
N GLN A 29 5.13 -20.76 -4.71
CA GLN A 29 4.17 -21.46 -5.58
C GLN A 29 4.79 -21.92 -6.89
N GLU A 30 5.63 -21.08 -7.50
CA GLU A 30 6.25 -21.35 -8.81
C GLU A 30 7.50 -22.23 -8.72
N THR A 31 8.17 -22.28 -7.56
CA THR A 31 9.47 -22.97 -7.43
C THR A 31 9.46 -24.23 -6.57
N GLY A 32 8.65 -24.26 -5.51
CA GLY A 32 8.80 -25.26 -4.44
C GLY A 32 7.50 -25.96 -4.03
N LEU A 33 6.34 -25.41 -4.38
CA LEU A 33 5.07 -25.92 -3.88
C LEU A 33 4.66 -27.25 -4.56
N PRO A 34 4.40 -28.31 -3.79
CA PRO A 34 3.84 -29.55 -4.35
C PRO A 34 2.44 -29.32 -4.94
N PRO A 35 2.02 -30.06 -5.98
CA PRO A 35 0.72 -29.85 -6.64
C PRO A 35 -0.50 -29.90 -5.70
N ARG A 36 -0.44 -30.70 -4.63
CA ARG A 36 -1.51 -30.79 -3.63
C ARG A 36 -1.67 -29.54 -2.76
N GLY A 37 -0.69 -28.63 -2.76
CA GLY A 37 -0.73 -27.38 -2.00
C GLY A 37 -1.33 -26.19 -2.77
N ILE A 38 -1.61 -26.33 -4.07
CA ILE A 38 -2.03 -25.21 -4.95
C ILE A 38 -3.34 -24.56 -4.47
N ALA A 39 -4.32 -25.36 -4.03
CA ALA A 39 -5.62 -24.84 -3.58
C ALA A 39 -5.46 -23.93 -2.36
N GLU A 40 -4.84 -24.43 -1.28
CA GLU A 40 -4.55 -23.66 -0.06
C GLU A 40 -3.69 -22.42 -0.36
N ARG A 41 -2.65 -22.55 -1.22
CA ARG A 41 -1.82 -21.40 -1.60
C ARG A 41 -2.61 -20.32 -2.33
N SER A 42 -3.55 -20.72 -3.19
CA SER A 42 -4.42 -19.77 -3.89
C SER A 42 -5.30 -18.99 -2.92
N GLU A 43 -5.82 -19.64 -1.87
CA GLU A 43 -6.59 -18.98 -0.81
C GLU A 43 -5.73 -18.01 0.01
N GLN A 44 -4.49 -18.40 0.36
CA GLN A 44 -3.54 -17.52 1.06
C GLN A 44 -3.20 -16.26 0.25
N ILE A 45 -2.94 -16.42 -1.05
CA ILE A 45 -2.68 -15.32 -1.99
C ILE A 45 -3.89 -14.38 -2.04
N ALA A 46 -5.10 -14.92 -2.26
CA ALA A 46 -6.32 -14.14 -2.36
C ALA A 46 -6.62 -13.37 -1.05
N LEU A 47 -6.41 -14.00 0.11
CA LEU A 47 -6.57 -13.35 1.41
C LEU A 47 -5.62 -12.16 1.56
N LEU A 48 -4.33 -12.35 1.27
CA LEU A 48 -3.34 -11.27 1.39
C LEU A 48 -3.62 -10.13 0.40
N GLU A 49 -4.03 -10.44 -0.83
CA GLU A 49 -4.45 -9.44 -1.81
C GLU A 49 -5.63 -8.60 -1.29
N GLY A 50 -6.63 -9.25 -0.70
CA GLY A 50 -7.76 -8.59 -0.05
C GLY A 50 -7.31 -7.66 1.08
N LEU A 51 -6.50 -8.17 2.02
CA LEU A 51 -5.97 -7.36 3.13
C LEU A 51 -5.13 -6.16 2.67
N ILE A 52 -4.33 -6.33 1.61
CA ILE A 52 -3.57 -5.25 0.99
C ILE A 52 -4.52 -4.22 0.38
N HIS A 53 -5.53 -4.66 -0.37
CA HIS A 53 -6.51 -3.78 -0.98
C HIS A 53 -7.26 -2.98 0.08
N ASP A 54 -7.80 -3.64 1.11
CA ASP A 54 -8.54 -3.02 2.21
C ASP A 54 -7.71 -1.96 2.94
N LYS A 55 -6.43 -2.23 3.22
CA LYS A 55 -5.53 -1.22 3.83
C LYS A 55 -5.25 -0.03 2.92
N ILE A 56 -5.17 -0.25 1.61
CA ILE A 56 -4.99 0.82 0.63
C ILE A 56 -6.25 1.66 0.53
N THR A 57 -7.44 1.06 0.50
CA THR A 57 -8.72 1.76 0.27
C THR A 57 -9.42 2.23 1.54
N ASP A 58 -8.88 1.89 2.72
CA ASP A 58 -9.34 2.37 4.02
C ASP A 58 -9.58 3.91 3.98
N PRO A 59 -10.78 4.39 4.36
CA PRO A 59 -11.12 5.82 4.38
C PRO A 59 -10.09 6.69 5.11
N ARG A 60 -9.42 6.12 6.13
CA ARG A 60 -8.36 6.79 6.88
C ARG A 60 -7.21 7.25 5.99
N GLN A 61 -6.89 6.53 4.92
CA GLN A 61 -5.86 6.94 3.95
C GLN A 61 -6.24 8.27 3.29
N GLY A 62 -7.50 8.40 2.86
CA GLY A 62 -8.02 9.64 2.29
C GLY A 62 -7.95 10.82 3.26
N GLU A 63 -8.32 10.59 4.52
CA GLU A 63 -8.21 11.60 5.59
C GLU A 63 -6.77 12.06 5.81
N LEU A 64 -5.82 11.12 5.85
CA LEU A 64 -4.40 11.42 6.05
C LEU A 64 -3.83 12.21 4.86
N PHE A 65 -4.13 11.80 3.63
CA PHE A 65 -3.73 12.53 2.43
C PHE A 65 -4.32 13.95 2.42
N ALA A 66 -5.59 14.11 2.76
CA ALA A 66 -6.23 15.43 2.87
C ALA A 66 -5.57 16.29 3.96
N ALA A 67 -5.26 15.72 5.12
CA ALA A 67 -4.60 16.42 6.23
C ALA A 67 -3.14 16.83 5.93
N ILE A 68 -2.49 16.16 4.97
CA ILE A 68 -1.18 16.53 4.43
C ILE A 68 -1.31 17.61 3.35
N GLY A 69 -2.50 17.81 2.78
CA GLY A 69 -2.75 18.75 1.68
C GLY A 69 -2.61 18.13 0.29
N MET A 70 -2.66 16.80 0.19
CA MET A 70 -2.65 16.09 -1.08
C MET A 70 -4.01 16.21 -1.77
N SER A 71 -3.99 16.44 -3.07
CA SER A 71 -5.19 16.46 -3.91
C SER A 71 -4.84 16.09 -5.35
N GLU A 72 -5.85 16.00 -6.21
CA GLU A 72 -5.63 15.78 -7.63
C GLU A 72 -4.77 16.88 -8.28
N LYS A 73 -4.88 18.13 -7.78
CA LYS A 73 -4.10 19.28 -8.24
C LYS A 73 -2.74 19.38 -7.55
N THR A 74 -2.62 18.87 -6.33
CA THR A 74 -1.42 18.95 -5.49
C THR A 74 -0.87 17.56 -5.20
N ARG A 75 -0.25 16.93 -6.21
CA ARG A 75 0.29 15.56 -6.12
C ARG A 75 1.72 15.47 -5.58
N LEU A 76 2.36 16.61 -5.32
CA LEU A 76 3.71 16.70 -4.75
C LEU A 76 3.69 17.04 -3.25
N GLY A 77 2.50 17.20 -2.67
CA GLY A 77 2.34 17.68 -1.29
C GLY A 77 2.64 19.18 -1.13
N PRO A 78 2.62 19.67 0.11
CA PRO A 78 2.92 21.07 0.44
C PRO A 78 4.40 21.40 0.19
N PRO A 79 4.73 22.69 -0.03
CA PRO A 79 6.12 23.13 -0.17
C PRO A 79 6.91 22.88 1.12
N GLY A 80 8.24 22.74 1.00
CA GLY A 80 9.14 22.56 2.16
C GLY A 80 9.41 21.12 2.58
N LEU A 81 8.82 20.13 1.93
CA LEU A 81 9.12 18.70 2.14
C LEU A 81 10.42 18.28 1.42
N SER A 82 11.12 17.26 1.95
CA SER A 82 12.26 16.64 1.25
C SER A 82 11.81 15.95 -0.04
N ASP A 83 12.73 15.79 -0.99
CA ASP A 83 12.42 15.13 -2.26
C ASP A 83 11.99 13.68 -2.07
N GLU A 84 12.56 12.97 -1.08
CA GLU A 84 12.13 11.60 -0.74
C GLU A 84 10.68 11.57 -0.26
N THR A 85 10.30 12.51 0.61
CA THR A 85 8.93 12.60 1.13
C THR A 85 7.95 12.92 0.00
N ARG A 86 8.32 13.81 -0.92
CA ARG A 86 7.48 14.14 -2.09
C ARG A 86 7.31 12.94 -3.02
N ALA A 87 8.39 12.19 -3.26
CA ALA A 87 8.34 10.98 -4.07
C ALA A 87 7.43 9.92 -3.43
N PHE A 88 7.59 9.69 -2.12
CA PHE A 88 6.72 8.81 -1.35
C PHE A 88 5.25 9.21 -1.47
N LEU A 89 4.91 10.47 -1.16
CA LEU A 89 3.53 10.97 -1.20
C LEU A 89 2.91 10.82 -2.59
N ARG A 90 3.67 11.10 -3.65
CA ARG A 90 3.20 10.95 -5.04
C ARG A 90 2.81 9.51 -5.34
N GLU A 91 3.67 8.55 -5.02
CA GLU A 91 3.41 7.14 -5.34
C GLU A 91 2.33 6.53 -4.44
N ALA A 92 2.33 6.87 -3.15
CA ALA A 92 1.31 6.44 -2.20
C ALA A 92 -0.08 6.98 -2.61
N TYR A 93 -0.18 8.26 -2.95
CA TYR A 93 -1.45 8.88 -3.39
C TYR A 93 -1.92 8.32 -4.74
N ARG A 94 -0.99 8.09 -5.68
CA ARG A 94 -1.31 7.42 -6.95
C ARG A 94 -1.85 6.02 -6.72
N ARG A 95 -1.26 5.25 -5.80
CA ARG A 95 -1.73 3.91 -5.45
C ARG A 95 -3.14 3.96 -4.87
N TYR A 96 -3.37 4.80 -3.87
CA TYR A 96 -4.68 5.03 -3.26
C TYR A 96 -5.75 5.40 -4.30
N THR A 97 -5.51 6.46 -5.07
CA THR A 97 -6.47 6.97 -6.06
C THR A 97 -6.78 6.00 -7.19
N LYS A 98 -5.86 5.08 -7.52
CA LYS A 98 -6.12 4.01 -8.49
C LYS A 98 -6.94 2.86 -7.89
N SER A 99 -6.79 2.58 -6.60
CA SER A 99 -7.47 1.47 -5.94
C SER A 99 -8.91 1.79 -5.54
N ILE A 100 -9.29 3.06 -5.43
CA ILE A 100 -10.65 3.50 -5.14
C ILE A 100 -11.48 3.87 -6.39
N LYS A 101 -10.90 3.74 -7.59
CA LYS A 101 -11.58 3.95 -8.87
C LYS A 101 -12.05 2.62 -9.43
#